data_AF-A0A936T023-F1
#
_entry.id   AF-A0A936T023-F1
#
_cell.length_a   1.000
_cell.length_b   1.000
_cell.length_c   1.000
_cell.angle_alpha   90.00
_cell.angle_beta   90.00
_cell.angle_gamma   90.00
#
_symmetry.space_group_name_H-M   'P 1'
#
loop_
_entity.id
_entity.type
_entity.pdbx_description
1 polymer ?
#
loop_
_entity_poly.entity_id
_entity_poly.type
_entity_poly.pdbx_seq_one_letter_code
_entity_poly.pdbx_strand_id
1 'polypeptide(L)'
;MKWLKLSVLPPVAAALMRGVARSMRYETHGHEAVDALYRAGHHAILAFWHGQQLMMLFGYRGTGTHALISQHGDGEIIARIVARFGHKAVRGSSTRGGAGALRALIKLGRSGQDVAVTPDGPKGPRQVVKLGVIQMAKASGLPIVPMIFACSKKNSLRAGIASWSRTHSPEAYSSMEARSGCRARLMLPCLKPFGRNLRQPSIS
;
A
#
# COMPACT_ATOMS: atom_id res chain seq x y z
N MET A 1 -19.83 -17.15 -21.81
CA MET A 1 -19.77 -16.96 -20.33
C MET A 1 -18.59 -16.12 -19.80
N LYS A 2 -17.37 -16.17 -20.38
CA LYS A 2 -16.22 -15.33 -19.92
C LYS A 2 -16.50 -13.82 -19.99
N TRP A 3 -17.13 -13.35 -21.07
CA TRP A 3 -17.47 -11.94 -21.26
C TRP A 3 -18.40 -11.39 -20.16
N LEU A 4 -19.42 -12.17 -19.76
CA LEU A 4 -20.35 -11.80 -18.70
C LEU A 4 -19.61 -11.66 -17.35
N LYS A 5 -18.74 -12.62 -17.01
CA LYS A 5 -17.91 -12.55 -15.79
C LYS A 5 -17.00 -11.31 -15.79
N LEU A 6 -16.34 -11.01 -16.91
CA LEU A 6 -15.42 -9.87 -17.02
C LEU A 6 -16.11 -8.50 -17.09
N SER A 7 -17.41 -8.46 -17.36
CA SER A 7 -18.18 -7.22 -17.47
C SER A 7 -18.99 -6.93 -16.21
N VAL A 8 -19.49 -7.96 -15.52
CA VAL A 8 -20.31 -7.81 -14.31
C VAL A 8 -19.47 -7.88 -13.04
N LEU A 9 -18.46 -8.76 -12.98
CA LEU A 9 -17.71 -8.96 -11.74
C LEU A 9 -16.89 -7.71 -11.33
N PRO A 10 -16.16 -7.01 -12.23
CA PRO A 10 -15.41 -5.83 -11.83
C PRO A 10 -16.25 -4.66 -11.27
N PRO A 11 -17.38 -4.25 -11.87
CA PRO A 11 -18.21 -3.19 -11.28
C PRO A 11 -18.83 -3.59 -9.94
N VAL A 12 -19.32 -4.83 -9.82
CA VAL A 12 -19.90 -5.33 -8.56
C VAL A 12 -18.83 -5.38 -7.47
N ALA A 13 -17.65 -5.95 -7.76
CA ALA A 13 -16.53 -6.00 -6.83
C ALA A 13 -16.08 -4.59 -6.41
N ALA A 14 -15.95 -3.66 -7.35
CA ALA A 14 -15.59 -2.28 -7.04
C ALA A 14 -16.65 -1.57 -6.19
N ALA A 15 -17.94 -1.84 -6.41
CA ALA A 15 -19.03 -1.30 -5.59
C ALA A 15 -18.99 -1.86 -4.17
N LEU A 16 -18.81 -3.18 -4.01
CA LEU A 16 -18.65 -3.83 -2.71
C LEU A 16 -17.43 -3.28 -1.95
N MET A 17 -16.30 -3.13 -2.63
CA MET A 17 -15.08 -2.54 -2.05
C MET A 17 -15.31 -1.10 -1.58
N ARG A 18 -16.02 -0.27 -2.36
CA ARG A 18 -16.42 1.08 -1.91
C ARG A 18 -17.37 1.03 -0.71
N GLY A 19 -18.29 0.07 -0.67
CA GLY A 19 -19.19 -0.15 0.46
C GLY A 19 -18.44 -0.50 1.75
N VAL A 20 -17.49 -1.44 1.66
CA VAL A 20 -16.60 -1.81 2.78
C VAL A 20 -15.74 -0.63 3.22
N ALA A 21 -15.14 0.09 2.28
CA ALA A 21 -14.33 1.27 2.60
C ALA A 21 -15.15 2.37 3.29
N ARG A 22 -16.42 2.55 2.91
CA ARG A 22 -17.34 3.49 3.57
C ARG A 22 -17.82 3.03 4.95
N SER A 23 -17.95 1.73 5.16
CA SER A 23 -18.36 1.18 6.47
C SER A 23 -17.24 1.18 7.49
N MET A 24 -15.99 1.21 7.03
CA MET A 24 -14.82 1.35 7.89
C MET A 24 -14.46 2.82 8.08
N ARG A 25 -14.07 3.19 9.30
CA ARG A 25 -13.29 4.41 9.51
C ARG A 25 -11.82 4.03 9.51
N TYR A 26 -10.98 4.84 8.92
CA TYR A 26 -9.55 4.62 8.92
C TYR A 26 -8.81 5.91 9.32
N GLU A 27 -7.73 5.74 10.06
CA GLU A 27 -6.76 6.78 10.36
C GLU A 27 -5.51 6.50 9.56
N THR A 28 -4.90 7.55 9.02
CA THR A 28 -3.64 7.47 8.27
C THR A 28 -2.54 8.11 9.09
N HIS A 29 -1.44 7.40 9.32
CA HIS A 29 -0.28 7.91 10.06
C HIS A 29 0.94 7.96 9.15
N GLY A 30 1.84 8.93 9.35
CA GLY A 30 3.08 9.04 8.59
C GLY A 30 2.87 9.38 7.10
N HIS A 31 1.79 10.10 6.78
CA HIS A 31 1.48 10.51 5.41
C HIS A 31 2.07 11.88 5.05
N GLU A 32 2.59 12.62 6.02
CA GLU A 32 3.04 14.00 5.88
C GLU A 32 4.19 14.11 4.87
N ALA A 33 5.14 13.17 4.94
CA ALA A 33 6.25 13.09 3.99
C ALA A 33 5.78 12.73 2.58
N VAL A 34 4.77 11.85 2.46
CA VAL A 34 4.19 11.45 1.18
C VAL A 34 3.40 12.60 0.55
N ASP A 35 2.65 13.35 1.37
CA ASP A 35 1.92 14.53 0.93
C ASP A 35 2.85 15.68 0.53
N ALA A 36 3.97 15.85 1.23
CA ALA A 36 5.00 16.80 0.82
C ALA A 36 5.63 16.41 -0.52
N LEU A 37 5.93 15.12 -0.71
CA LEU A 37 6.46 14.57 -1.95
C LEU A 37 5.51 14.84 -3.13
N TYR A 38 4.22 14.56 -2.99
CA TYR A 38 3.24 14.81 -4.05
C TYR A 38 2.98 16.29 -4.31
N ARG A 39 2.96 17.13 -3.26
CA ARG A 39 2.84 18.59 -3.43
C ARG A 39 4.03 19.19 -4.20
N ALA A 40 5.21 18.61 -4.07
CA ALA A 40 6.38 18.99 -4.84
C ALA A 40 6.38 18.45 -6.29
N GLY A 41 5.32 17.74 -6.70
CA GLY A 41 5.22 17.15 -8.05
C GLY A 41 6.13 15.94 -8.25
N HIS A 42 6.63 15.34 -7.17
CA HIS A 42 7.43 14.12 -7.24
C HIS A 42 6.55 12.87 -7.27
N HIS A 43 7.16 11.76 -7.68
CA HIS A 43 6.52 10.46 -7.82
C HIS A 43 7.25 9.42 -6.98
N ALA A 44 6.58 8.30 -6.71
CA ALA A 44 7.10 7.27 -5.82
C ALA A 44 6.87 5.84 -6.32
N ILE A 45 7.69 4.95 -5.79
CA ILE A 45 7.46 3.50 -5.81
C ILE A 45 6.69 3.15 -4.53
N LEU A 46 5.41 2.82 -4.67
CA LEU A 46 4.59 2.33 -3.58
C LEU A 46 4.88 0.85 -3.37
N ALA A 47 5.36 0.50 -2.18
CA ALA A 47 5.68 -0.88 -1.81
C ALA A 47 4.77 -1.34 -0.66
N PHE A 48 3.96 -2.36 -0.89
CA PHE A 48 3.09 -2.95 0.12
C PHE A 48 3.03 -4.46 -0.03
N TRP A 49 2.74 -5.16 1.05
CA TRP A 49 2.67 -6.62 1.02
C TRP A 49 1.55 -7.12 0.11
N HIS A 50 1.76 -8.26 -0.55
CA HIS A 50 0.74 -8.90 -1.37
C HIS A 50 -0.54 -9.23 -0.57
N GLY A 51 -0.44 -9.34 0.76
CA GLY A 51 -1.57 -9.48 1.67
C GLY A 51 -2.48 -8.24 1.81
N GLN A 52 -2.04 -7.06 1.39
CA GLN A 52 -2.69 -5.80 1.77
C GLN A 52 -3.33 -5.05 0.60
N GLN A 53 -3.25 -5.59 -0.62
CA GLN A 53 -3.57 -4.88 -1.86
C GLN A 53 -4.98 -4.26 -1.87
N LEU A 54 -5.96 -4.94 -1.27
CA LEU A 54 -7.36 -4.49 -1.29
C LEU A 54 -7.53 -3.12 -0.62
N MET A 55 -6.86 -2.90 0.51
CA MET A 55 -7.01 -1.69 1.32
C MET A 55 -6.07 -0.58 0.87
N MET A 56 -4.94 -0.93 0.26
CA MET A 56 -3.96 0.04 -0.23
C MET A 56 -4.53 0.94 -1.33
N LEU A 57 -5.56 0.49 -2.06
CA LEU A 57 -6.30 1.31 -3.02
C LEU A 57 -6.93 2.57 -2.39
N PHE A 58 -7.30 2.51 -1.10
CA PHE A 58 -7.94 3.62 -0.38
C PHE A 58 -6.93 4.51 0.36
N GLY A 59 -5.72 4.01 0.60
CA GLY A 59 -4.63 4.76 1.22
C GLY A 59 -3.73 5.50 0.23
N TYR A 60 -3.91 5.28 -1.06
CA TYR A 60 -3.19 6.01 -2.10
C TYR A 60 -3.69 7.46 -2.21
N ARG A 61 -2.76 8.41 -2.31
CA ARG A 61 -3.03 9.85 -2.30
C ARG A 61 -2.63 10.59 -3.58
N GLY A 62 -2.07 9.89 -4.56
CA GLY A 62 -1.76 10.46 -5.86
C GLY A 62 -2.93 10.37 -6.84
N THR A 63 -2.67 10.65 -8.12
CA THR A 63 -3.69 10.75 -9.19
C THR A 63 -3.90 9.44 -9.97
N GLY A 64 -2.99 8.48 -9.84
CA GLY A 64 -3.07 7.17 -10.48
C GLY A 64 -1.73 6.44 -10.43
N THR A 65 -1.76 5.13 -10.17
CA THR A 65 -0.54 4.31 -10.08
C THR A 65 -0.53 3.22 -11.14
N HIS A 66 0.66 2.76 -11.51
CA HIS A 66 0.85 1.62 -12.38
C HIS A 66 1.28 0.40 -11.56
N ALA A 67 0.38 -0.56 -11.42
CA ALA A 67 0.61 -1.76 -10.62
C ALA A 67 1.00 -2.96 -11.48
N LEU A 68 1.95 -3.77 -11.01
CA LEU A 68 2.27 -5.06 -11.63
C LEU A 68 1.13 -6.06 -11.40
N ILE A 69 0.47 -6.53 -12.46
CA ILE A 69 -0.64 -7.49 -12.36
C ILE A 69 -0.44 -8.65 -13.34
N SER A 70 -0.66 -9.88 -12.85
CA SER A 70 -0.49 -11.12 -13.63
C SER A 70 -1.32 -11.14 -14.91
N GLN A 71 -0.79 -11.81 -15.94
CA GLN A 71 -1.46 -11.99 -17.25
C GLN A 71 -2.59 -13.03 -17.24
N HIS A 72 -2.79 -13.76 -16.14
CA HIS A 72 -3.84 -14.79 -16.04
C HIS A 72 -5.25 -14.19 -15.92
N GLY A 73 -6.28 -15.06 -16.02
CA GLY A 73 -7.69 -14.67 -15.99
C GLY A 73 -8.07 -13.87 -14.74
N ASP A 74 -7.62 -14.28 -13.56
CA ASP A 74 -7.87 -13.56 -12.31
C ASP A 74 -7.18 -12.20 -12.31
N GLY A 75 -6.00 -12.11 -12.92
CA GLY A 75 -5.29 -10.85 -13.09
C GLY A 75 -6.00 -9.88 -14.03
N GLU A 76 -6.75 -10.36 -15.03
CA GLU A 76 -7.60 -9.51 -15.86
C GLU A 76 -8.77 -8.92 -15.07
N ILE A 77 -9.40 -9.71 -14.21
CA ILE A 77 -10.46 -9.23 -13.30
C ILE A 77 -9.90 -8.14 -12.38
N ILE A 78 -8.75 -8.39 -11.75
CA ILE A 78 -8.10 -7.42 -10.86
C ILE A 78 -7.72 -6.15 -11.62
N ALA A 79 -7.15 -6.27 -12.83
CA ALA A 79 -6.81 -5.12 -13.66
C ALA A 79 -8.04 -4.22 -13.96
N ARG A 80 -9.18 -4.83 -14.28
CA ARG A 80 -10.44 -4.10 -14.49
C ARG A 80 -10.97 -3.48 -13.20
N ILE A 81 -10.82 -4.15 -12.05
CA ILE A 81 -11.22 -3.59 -10.76
C ILE A 81 -10.40 -2.35 -10.45
N VAL A 82 -9.06 -2.44 -10.47
CA VAL A 82 -8.18 -1.30 -10.12
C VAL A 82 -8.32 -0.12 -11.10
N ALA A 83 -8.65 -0.38 -12.37
CA ALA A 83 -8.99 0.66 -13.34
C ALA A 83 -10.20 1.51 -12.92
N ARG A 84 -11.18 0.92 -12.21
CA ARG A 84 -12.34 1.64 -11.66
C ARG A 84 -12.01 2.49 -10.44
N PHE A 85 -10.77 2.41 -9.94
CA PHE A 85 -10.20 3.26 -8.90
C PHE A 85 -9.13 4.22 -9.46
N GLY A 86 -8.98 4.32 -10.79
CA GLY A 86 -8.05 5.25 -11.44
C GLY A 86 -6.62 4.72 -11.61
N HIS A 87 -6.37 3.46 -11.31
CA HIS A 87 -5.05 2.85 -11.47
C HIS A 87 -4.92 2.07 -12.78
N LYS A 88 -3.69 1.85 -13.22
CA LYS A 88 -3.37 1.14 -14.46
C LYS A 88 -2.59 -0.14 -14.16
N ALA A 89 -2.79 -1.16 -14.99
CA ALA A 89 -2.15 -2.45 -14.84
C ALA A 89 -0.98 -2.59 -15.82
N VAL A 90 0.22 -2.85 -15.31
CA VAL A 90 1.34 -3.34 -16.12
C VAL A 90 1.34 -4.86 -16.08
N ARG A 91 1.18 -5.49 -17.24
CA ARG A 91 0.88 -6.93 -17.34
C ARG A 91 2.16 -7.77 -17.24
N GLY A 92 2.30 -8.53 -16.15
CA GLY A 92 3.40 -9.48 -15.95
C GLY A 92 3.35 -10.17 -14.59
N SER A 93 4.12 -11.25 -14.46
CA SER A 93 4.31 -11.99 -13.21
C SER A 93 5.73 -12.54 -13.10
N SER A 94 6.12 -12.98 -11.90
CA SER A 94 7.39 -13.67 -11.69
C SER A 94 7.56 -14.93 -12.55
N THR A 95 6.47 -15.52 -13.04
CA THR A 95 6.49 -16.72 -13.90
C THR A 95 6.37 -16.39 -15.39
N ARG A 96 5.81 -15.23 -15.76
CA ARG A 96 5.59 -14.86 -17.17
C ARG A 96 5.72 -13.36 -17.37
N GLY A 97 6.71 -12.94 -18.15
CA GLY A 97 6.87 -11.54 -18.56
C GLY A 97 7.33 -10.58 -17.45
N GLY A 98 7.75 -11.09 -16.27
CA GLY A 98 8.14 -10.25 -15.13
C GLY A 98 9.26 -9.26 -15.42
N ALA A 99 10.31 -9.68 -16.13
CA ALA A 99 11.41 -8.77 -16.50
C ALA A 99 10.96 -7.67 -17.48
N GLY A 100 10.07 -7.99 -18.42
CA GLY A 100 9.48 -6.99 -19.32
C GLY A 100 8.60 -6.00 -18.56
N ALA A 101 7.77 -6.50 -17.64
CA ALA A 101 6.90 -5.68 -16.83
C ALA A 101 7.68 -4.78 -15.85
N LEU A 102 8.77 -5.27 -15.25
CA LEU A 102 9.66 -4.46 -14.43
C LEU A 102 10.30 -3.33 -15.25
N ARG A 103 10.78 -3.62 -16.46
CA ARG A 103 11.30 -2.58 -17.37
C ARG A 103 10.24 -1.55 -17.74
N ALA A 104 9.00 -1.98 -17.97
CA ALA A 104 7.88 -1.07 -18.24
C ALA A 104 7.59 -0.16 -17.03
N LEU A 105 7.60 -0.71 -15.81
CA LEU A 105 7.43 0.09 -14.58
C LEU A 105 8.58 1.09 -14.40
N ILE A 106 9.83 0.70 -14.65
CA ILE A 106 10.97 1.62 -14.61
C ILE A 106 10.78 2.77 -15.60
N LYS A 107 10.35 2.47 -16.84
CA LYS A 107 10.09 3.49 -17.86
C LYS A 107 8.98 4.45 -17.42
N LEU A 108 7.89 3.92 -16.87
CA LEU A 108 6.77 4.72 -16.34
C LEU A 108 7.23 5.61 -15.18
N GLY A 109 8.00 5.06 -14.24
CA GLY A 109 8.56 5.83 -13.13
C GLY A 109 9.42 7.00 -13.59
N ARG A 110 10.29 6.78 -14.58
CA ARG A 110 11.10 7.84 -15.20
C ARG A 110 10.29 8.90 -15.93
N SER A 111 9.09 8.55 -16.41
CA SER A 111 8.17 9.50 -17.07
C SER A 111 7.29 10.29 -16.10
N GLY A 112 7.58 10.26 -14.80
CA GLY A 112 6.79 10.95 -13.79
C GLY A 112 5.45 10.28 -13.55
N GLN A 113 5.47 8.96 -13.30
CA GLN A 113 4.29 8.20 -12.92
C GLN A 113 4.56 7.41 -11.66
N ASP A 114 3.58 7.34 -10.76
CA ASP A 114 3.67 6.45 -9.62
C ASP A 114 3.58 4.99 -10.08
N VAL A 115 4.36 4.14 -9.41
CA VAL A 115 4.35 2.69 -9.64
C VAL A 115 4.11 1.96 -8.34
N ALA A 116 3.38 0.85 -8.41
CA ALA A 116 3.03 0.03 -7.26
C ALA A 116 3.55 -1.40 -7.43
N VAL A 117 4.24 -1.90 -6.41
CA VAL A 117 4.80 -3.26 -6.41
C VAL A 117 4.55 -3.96 -5.08
N THR A 118 4.36 -5.27 -5.16
CA THR A 118 4.33 -6.15 -3.98
C THR A 118 5.67 -6.87 -3.87
N PRO A 119 6.58 -6.44 -2.98
CA PRO A 119 7.97 -6.88 -3.01
C PRO A 119 8.18 -8.33 -2.56
N ASP A 120 7.22 -8.92 -1.82
CA ASP A 120 7.19 -10.34 -1.46
C ASP A 120 6.77 -11.24 -2.64
N GLY A 121 5.88 -10.73 -3.48
CA GLY A 121 5.35 -11.42 -4.66
C GLY A 121 4.52 -12.66 -4.31
N PRO A 122 3.87 -13.29 -5.30
CA PRO A 122 2.84 -14.31 -5.05
C PRO A 122 3.37 -15.66 -4.54
N LYS A 123 4.67 -15.96 -4.75
CA LYS A 123 5.30 -17.25 -4.44
C LYS A 123 6.36 -17.20 -3.34
N GLY A 124 6.69 -16.01 -2.83
CA GLY A 124 7.76 -15.86 -1.85
C GLY A 124 7.29 -16.10 -0.42
N PRO A 125 8.22 -16.30 0.54
CA PRO A 125 7.86 -16.24 1.95
C PRO A 125 7.19 -14.89 2.24
N ARG A 126 6.08 -14.94 2.97
CA ARG A 126 5.29 -13.75 3.31
C ARG A 126 6.19 -12.70 3.95
N GLN A 127 6.06 -11.46 3.49
CA GLN A 127 6.75 -10.29 4.06
C GLN A 127 8.28 -10.30 3.93
N VAL A 128 8.82 -10.95 2.90
CA VAL A 128 10.25 -10.90 2.57
C VAL A 128 10.48 -10.11 1.29
N VAL A 129 11.21 -9.00 1.40
CA VAL A 129 11.50 -8.12 0.26
C VAL A 129 12.43 -8.78 -0.74
N LYS A 130 12.06 -8.76 -2.03
CA LYS A 130 12.93 -9.18 -3.13
C LYS A 130 13.70 -8.01 -3.73
N LEU A 131 14.89 -8.28 -4.26
CA LEU A 131 15.78 -7.27 -4.86
C LEU A 131 15.15 -6.43 -5.98
N GLY A 132 14.11 -6.93 -6.65
CA GLY A 132 13.47 -6.24 -7.78
C GLY A 132 12.97 -4.83 -7.43
N VAL A 133 12.48 -4.58 -6.21
CA VAL A 133 12.05 -3.24 -5.81
C VAL A 133 13.24 -2.28 -5.65
N ILE A 134 14.35 -2.77 -5.12
CA ILE A 134 15.58 -1.98 -4.93
C ILE A 134 16.21 -1.66 -6.28
N GLN A 135 16.26 -2.63 -7.20
CA GLN A 135 16.73 -2.43 -8.56
C GLN A 135 15.87 -1.42 -9.32
N MET A 136 14.54 -1.48 -9.13
CA MET A 136 13.62 -0.52 -9.73
C MET A 136 13.84 0.90 -9.18
N ALA A 137 14.01 1.05 -7.88
CA ALA A 137 14.31 2.36 -7.27
C ALA A 137 15.62 2.93 -7.80
N LYS A 138 16.70 2.13 -7.80
CA LYS A 138 17.99 2.55 -8.36
C LYS A 138 17.90 2.93 -9.84
N ALA A 139 17.15 2.17 -10.63
CA ALA A 139 17.04 2.41 -12.08
C ALA A 139 16.10 3.59 -12.42
N SER A 140 15.03 3.79 -11.66
CA SER A 140 14.05 4.85 -11.92
C SER A 140 14.41 6.19 -11.27
N GLY A 141 15.23 6.17 -10.20
CA GLY A 141 15.50 7.35 -9.38
C GLY A 141 14.36 7.70 -8.41
N LEU A 142 13.29 6.91 -8.37
CA LEU A 142 12.15 7.17 -7.50
C LEU A 142 12.41 6.67 -6.07
N PRO A 143 11.95 7.42 -5.05
CA PRO A 143 11.95 6.95 -3.68
C PRO A 143 10.96 5.80 -3.50
N ILE A 144 11.29 4.88 -2.59
CA ILE A 144 10.39 3.82 -2.16
C ILE A 144 9.57 4.34 -0.99
N VAL A 145 8.24 4.37 -1.14
CA VAL A 145 7.29 4.68 -0.08
C VAL A 145 6.66 3.37 0.37
N PRO A 146 7.05 2.83 1.53
CA PRO A 146 6.45 1.62 2.03
C PRO A 146 5.10 1.95 2.69
N MET A 147 4.08 1.19 2.31
CA MET A 147 2.72 1.34 2.80
C MET A 147 2.27 0.08 3.53
N ILE A 148 1.60 0.26 4.66
CA ILE A 148 1.09 -0.83 5.49
C ILE A 148 -0.38 -0.59 5.82
N PHE A 149 -1.18 -1.66 5.78
CA PHE A 149 -2.53 -1.67 6.34
C PHE A 149 -2.58 -2.45 7.65
N ALA A 150 -3.06 -1.81 8.72
CA ALA A 150 -3.29 -2.44 10.01
C ALA A 150 -4.79 -2.42 10.36
N CYS A 151 -5.23 -3.43 11.10
CA CYS A 151 -6.59 -3.47 11.63
C CYS A 151 -6.56 -4.06 13.04
N SER A 152 -7.28 -3.46 13.99
CA SER A 152 -7.36 -4.01 15.34
C SER A 152 -8.01 -5.40 15.33
N LYS A 153 -7.58 -6.28 16.24
CA LYS A 153 -8.07 -7.67 16.36
C LYS A 153 -9.60 -7.78 16.45
N LYS A 154 -10.25 -6.84 17.14
CA LYS A 154 -11.71 -6.77 17.30
C LYS A 154 -12.41 -6.41 15.98
N ASN A 155 -11.78 -5.57 15.16
CA ASN A 155 -12.33 -5.09 13.89
C ASN A 155 -12.09 -6.10 12.76
N SER A 156 -10.94 -6.77 12.76
CA SER A 156 -10.60 -7.76 11.73
C SER A 156 -11.48 -9.01 11.79
N LEU A 157 -11.88 -9.44 13.00
CA LEU A 157 -12.88 -10.50 13.19
C LEU A 157 -14.28 -10.09 12.74
N ARG A 158 -14.71 -8.86 13.04
CA ARG A 158 -16.03 -8.33 12.65
C ARG A 158 -16.19 -8.09 11.16
N ALA A 159 -15.12 -7.67 10.48
CA ALA A 159 -15.12 -7.44 9.03
C ALA A 159 -14.74 -8.70 8.21
N GLY A 160 -14.53 -9.85 8.85
CA GLY A 160 -14.18 -11.11 8.16
C GLY A 160 -12.79 -11.13 7.53
N ILE A 161 -11.88 -10.22 7.93
CA ILE A 161 -10.53 -10.04 7.35
C ILE A 161 -9.39 -10.42 8.33
N ALA A 162 -9.71 -11.20 9.38
CA ALA A 162 -8.81 -11.57 10.47
C ALA A 162 -7.52 -12.31 10.01
N SER A 163 -7.57 -13.02 8.88
CA SER A 163 -6.42 -13.74 8.34
C SER A 163 -5.41 -12.85 7.60
N TRP A 164 -5.76 -11.60 7.28
CA TRP A 164 -5.00 -10.73 6.38
C TRP A 164 -4.33 -9.52 7.07
N SER A 165 -4.72 -9.16 8.30
CA SER A 165 -4.38 -7.86 8.92
C SER A 165 -3.55 -7.96 10.22
N ARG A 166 -2.68 -8.97 10.33
CA ARG A 166 -1.78 -9.15 11.50
C ARG A 166 -0.42 -8.49 11.28
N THR A 167 -0.37 -7.17 11.25
CA THR A 167 0.92 -6.46 11.24
C THR A 167 0.83 -5.18 12.05
N HIS A 168 1.75 -5.03 13.01
CA HIS A 168 1.97 -3.78 13.73
C HIS A 168 2.83 -2.85 12.85
N SER A 169 2.46 -1.57 12.74
CA SER A 169 3.25 -0.59 11.99
C SER A 169 4.42 -0.09 12.83
N PRO A 170 5.67 -0.15 12.34
CA PRO A 170 6.77 0.64 12.87
C PRO A 170 6.59 2.13 12.51
N GLU A 171 7.25 3.02 13.26
CA GLU A 171 7.11 4.49 13.17
C GLU A 171 7.61 5.10 11.84
N ALA A 172 8.40 4.34 11.05
CA ALA A 172 8.99 4.78 9.79
C ALA A 172 8.14 4.48 8.53
N TYR A 173 6.89 4.03 8.69
CA TYR A 173 6.03 3.62 7.57
C TYR A 173 4.80 4.52 7.45
N SER A 174 4.38 4.81 6.21
CA SER A 174 3.04 5.32 5.99
C SER A 174 2.06 4.18 6.24
N SER A 175 1.15 4.38 7.18
CA SER A 175 0.22 3.34 7.60
C SER A 175 -1.21 3.82 7.56
N MET A 176 -2.11 2.89 7.27
CA MET A 176 -3.55 3.06 7.37
C MET A 176 -4.08 2.06 8.39
N GLU A 177 -4.71 2.55 9.45
CA GLU A 177 -5.34 1.73 10.48
C GLU A 177 -6.87 1.85 10.42
N ALA A 178 -7.56 0.71 10.29
CA ALA A 178 -9.02 0.68 10.33
C ALA A 178 -9.59 0.61 11.77
N ARG A 179 -10.33 1.65 12.17
CA ARG A 179 -11.16 1.72 13.38
C ARG A 179 -12.64 1.47 13.02
N SER A 180 -13.21 0.33 13.41
CA SER A 180 -14.67 0.19 13.46
C SER A 180 -15.18 0.81 14.77
N GLY A 181 -16.03 1.83 14.67
CA GLY A 181 -16.41 2.68 15.81
C GLY A 181 -17.51 2.09 16.69
N CYS A 182 -17.31 2.09 18.01
CA CYS A 182 -18.28 2.62 18.97
C CYS A 182 -17.58 3.06 20.28
N ARG A 183 -17.65 4.39 20.49
CA ARG A 183 -17.45 5.30 21.65
C ARG A 183 -16.42 5.05 22.79
N ALA A 184 -15.61 6.10 22.94
CA ALA A 184 -15.13 6.80 24.16
C ALA A 184 -14.25 6.08 25.20
N ARG A 185 -12.99 6.51 25.25
CA ARG A 185 -12.36 6.94 26.51
C ARG A 185 -11.36 8.04 26.21
N LEU A 186 -11.62 9.23 26.78
CA LEU A 186 -10.65 10.31 26.88
C LEU A 186 -9.47 9.75 27.69
N MET A 187 -8.29 9.58 27.08
CA MET A 187 -7.05 9.62 27.84
C MET A 187 -6.37 10.92 27.46
N LEU A 188 -6.40 11.86 28.40
CA LEU A 188 -5.50 13.00 28.41
C LEU A 188 -4.06 12.49 28.26
N PRO A 189 -3.24 13.08 27.39
CA PRO A 189 -1.82 12.79 27.40
C PRO A 189 -1.24 13.23 28.74
N CYS A 190 -0.77 12.27 29.53
CA CYS A 190 0.15 12.52 30.62
C CYS A 190 1.46 12.97 30.00
N LEU A 191 1.61 14.28 29.83
CA LEU A 191 2.88 14.93 29.50
C LEU A 191 3.87 14.60 30.64
N LYS A 192 4.83 13.71 30.38
CA LYS A 192 6.10 13.74 31.10
C LYS A 192 7.07 14.61 30.30
N PRO A 193 7.51 15.77 30.82
CA PRO A 193 8.55 16.55 30.18
C PRO A 193 9.88 15.80 30.28
N PHE A 194 10.46 15.45 29.12
CA PHE A 194 11.83 14.95 29.05
C PHE A 194 12.76 16.14 28.84
N GLY A 195 13.51 16.51 29.87
CA GLY A 195 14.39 17.68 29.85
C GLY A 195 15.58 17.57 30.79
N ARG A 196 16.74 17.25 30.19
CA ARG A 196 18.12 17.65 30.51
C ARG A 196 18.70 17.37 31.90
N ASN A 197 19.79 16.60 31.92
CA ASN A 197 21.06 17.10 32.48
C ASN A 197 22.27 16.38 31.88
N LEU A 198 23.02 17.11 31.05
CA LEU A 198 24.39 16.82 30.67
C LEU A 198 25.29 17.20 31.86
N ARG A 199 26.11 16.28 32.36
CA ARG A 199 27.34 16.61 33.08
C ARG A 199 28.45 15.69 32.58
N GLN A 200 29.43 16.30 31.92
CA GLN A 200 30.75 15.71 31.67
C GLN A 200 31.50 15.60 33.00
N PRO A 201 32.35 14.58 33.21
CA PRO A 201 33.44 14.67 34.18
C PRO A 201 34.69 15.23 33.50
N SER A 202 35.23 16.26 34.11
CA SER A 202 36.52 16.91 33.84
C SER A 202 37.70 15.97 34.13
N ILE A 203 38.72 16.12 33.30
CA ILE A 203 40.08 15.64 33.52
C ILE A 203 40.72 16.48 34.64
N SER A 204 41.22 15.83 35.68
CA SER A 204 42.38 16.22 36.49
C SER A 204 42.77 15.06 37.40
#